data_AF-A0A349J8K8-F1
#
_entry.id   AF-A0A349J8K8-F1
#
_cell.length_a   1.000
_cell.length_b   1.000
_cell.length_c   1.000
_cell.angle_alpha   90.00
_cell.angle_beta   90.00
_cell.angle_gamma   90.00
#
_symmetry.space_group_name_H-M   'P 1'
#
loop_
_entity.id
_entity.type
_entity.pdbx_description
1 polymer ?
#
loop_
_entity_poly.entity_id
_entity_poly.type
_entity_poly.pdbx_seq_one_letter_code
_entity_poly.pdbx_strand_id
1 'polypeptide(L)' 'HYDKMVMPKGEAAMRAEFERLLPAMRRGRFIPSVDHQTPPGVSLENYRIYLRLLAEFMERAAQP' A
#
# COMPACT_ATOMS: atom_id res chain seq x y z
N HIS A 1 -2.79 -2.11 -9.82
CA HIS A 1 -1.82 -2.83 -8.99
C HIS A 1 -1.06 -1.84 -8.11
N TYR A 2 -0.56 -2.27 -6.94
CA TYR A 2 0.25 -1.42 -6.04
C TYR A 2 1.70 -1.37 -6.52
N ASP A 3 2.26 -0.18 -6.70
CA ASP A 3 3.67 -0.02 -7.05
C ASP A 3 4.56 -0.28 -5.83
N LYS A 4 5.04 -1.52 -5.69
CA LYS A 4 5.96 -1.91 -4.61
C LYS A 4 7.30 -1.18 -4.62
N MET A 5 7.68 -0.51 -5.73
CA MET A 5 8.93 0.23 -5.82
C MET A 5 8.92 1.54 -5.01
N VAL A 6 7.78 1.95 -4.45
CA VAL A 6 7.71 3.05 -3.50
C VAL A 6 8.13 2.65 -2.08
N MET A 7 8.15 1.35 -1.75
CA MET A 7 8.41 0.87 -0.39
C MET A 7 9.80 1.26 0.15
N PRO A 8 10.90 1.21 -0.63
CA PRO A 8 12.20 1.69 -0.16
C PRO A 8 12.26 3.21 0.04
N LYS A 9 11.30 3.97 -0.49
CA LYS A 9 11.28 5.45 -0.47
C LYS A 9 10.60 6.03 0.80
N GLY A 10 10.18 5.18 1.74
CA GLY A 10 9.63 5.57 3.02
C GLY A 10 8.11 5.84 3.03
N GLU A 11 7.59 6.20 4.21
CA GLU A 11 6.14 6.30 4.47
C GLU A 11 5.41 7.24 3.52
N ALA A 12 5.94 8.43 3.27
CA ALA A 12 5.28 9.43 2.44
C ALA A 12 5.01 8.91 1.02
N ALA A 13 5.98 8.20 0.42
CA ALA A 13 5.83 7.62 -0.91
C ALA A 13 4.82 6.46 -0.92
N MET A 14 4.86 5.59 0.09
CA MET A 14 3.87 4.51 0.24
C MET A 14 2.45 5.04 0.43
N ARG A 15 2.27 6.06 1.29
CA ARG A 15 0.97 6.69 1.54
C ARG A 15 0.40 7.31 0.27
N ALA A 16 1.20 8.05 -0.49
CA ALA A 16 0.77 8.63 -1.76
C ALA A 16 0.31 7.56 -2.76
N GLU A 17 0.98 6.40 -2.81
CA GLU A 17 0.57 5.28 -3.66
C GLU A 17 -0.77 4.66 -3.20
N PHE A 18 -0.98 4.49 -1.89
CA PHE A 18 -2.27 4.04 -1.38
C PHE A 18 -3.40 5.06 -1.65
N GLU A 19 -3.13 6.36 -1.54
CA GLU A 19 -4.09 7.43 -1.87
C GLU A 19 -4.49 7.39 -3.35
N ARG A 20 -3.52 7.17 -4.25
CA ARG A 20 -3.77 7.00 -5.68
C ARG A 20 -4.69 5.81 -5.97
N LEU A 21 -4.57 4.74 -5.18
CA LEU A 21 -5.34 3.50 -5.37
C LEU A 21 -6.70 3.51 -4.66
N LEU A 22 -6.91 4.34 -3.65
CA LEU A 22 -8.13 4.39 -2.85
C LEU A 22 -9.43 4.47 -3.69
N PRO A 23 -9.51 5.27 -4.77
CA PRO A 23 -10.71 5.27 -5.63
C PRO A 23 -11.00 3.91 -6.27
N ALA A 24 -9.97 3.15 -6.64
CA ALA A 24 -10.14 1.80 -7.18
C ALA A 24 -10.52 0.80 -6.09
N MET A 25 -9.95 0.92 -4.88
CA MET A 25 -10.31 0.10 -3.72
C MET A 25 -11.79 0.24 -3.38
N ARG A 26 -12.32 1.48 -3.35
CA ARG A 26 -13.72 1.78 -3.05
C ARG A 26 -14.72 1.22 -4.07
N ARG A 27 -14.32 1.10 -5.34
CA ARG A 27 -15.17 0.45 -6.36
C ARG A 27 -15.29 -1.07 -6.14
N GLY A 28 -14.46 -1.66 -5.29
CA GLY A 28 -14.44 -3.09 -5.02
C GLY A 28 -13.73 -3.91 -6.11
N ARG A 29 -13.65 -5.24 -5.89
CA ARG A 29 -12.94 -6.21 -6.75
C ARG A 29 -11.45 -5.90 -6.96
N PHE A 30 -10.87 -5.12 -6.05
CA PHE A 30 -9.46 -4.73 -6.09
C PHE A 30 -8.87 -4.73 -4.68
N ILE A 31 -7.79 -5.48 -4.49
CA ILE A 31 -7.00 -5.50 -3.25
C ILE A 31 -5.59 -5.03 -3.64
N PRO A 32 -5.11 -3.88 -3.12
CA PRO A 32 -3.75 -3.42 -3.39
C PRO A 32 -2.78 -4.19 -2.49
N SER A 33 -1.89 -4.95 -3.10
CA SER A 33 -0.82 -5.63 -2.38
C SER A 33 0.47 -5.70 -3.20
N VAL A 34 1.58 -5.96 -2.52
CA VAL A 34 2.83 -6.37 -3.17
C VAL A 34 2.58 -7.64 -3.99
N ASP A 35 2.93 -7.62 -5.27
CA ASP A 35 2.96 -8.82 -6.11
C ASP A 35 4.20 -9.67 -5.78
N HIS A 36 3.99 -10.99 -5.72
CA HIS A 36 5.02 -11.98 -5.47
C HIS A 36 5.86 -11.68 -4.22
N GLN A 37 6.96 -10.96 -4.40
CA GLN A 37 7.98 -10.71 -3.40
C GLN A 37 8.14 -9.21 -3.12
N THR A 38 8.36 -8.91 -1.84
CA THR A 38 8.87 -7.61 -1.39
C THR A 38 10.22 -7.32 -2.05
N PRO A 39 10.44 -6.13 -2.64
CA PRO A 39 11.68 -5.83 -3.34
C PRO A 39 12.94 -5.94 -2.45
N PRO A 40 14.07 -6.44 -2.99
CA PRO A 40 15.34 -6.47 -2.28
C PRO A 40 15.83 -5.02 -2.09
N GLY A 41 15.71 -4.50 -0.88
CA GLY A 41 16.00 -3.09 -0.55
C GLY A 41 14.95 -2.44 0.35
N VAL A 42 13.81 -3.11 0.57
CA VAL A 42 12.86 -2.69 1.60
C VAL A 42 13.40 -3.10 2.97
N SER A 43 13.64 -2.13 3.86
CA SER A 43 13.98 -2.41 5.25
C SER A 43 12.81 -3.06 6.00
N LEU A 44 13.08 -3.77 7.09
CA LEU A 44 12.03 -4.34 7.93
C LEU A 44 11.08 -3.25 8.47
N GLU A 45 11.62 -2.07 8.77
CA GLU A 45 10.85 -0.90 9.17
C GLU A 45 9.89 -0.45 8.08
N ASN A 46 10.37 -0.27 6.85
CA ASN A 46 9.52 0.11 5.72
C ASN A 46 8.46 -0.96 5.42
N TYR A 47 8.79 -2.24 5.60
CA TYR A 47 7.80 -3.32 5.47
C TYR A 47 6.69 -3.22 6.54
N ARG A 48 7.04 -2.91 7.79
CA ARG A 48 6.05 -2.67 8.86
C ARG A 48 5.18 -1.44 8.59
N ILE A 49 5.76 -0.37 8.03
CA ILE A 49 5.01 0.80 7.59
C ILE A 49 4.01 0.41 6.49
N TYR A 50 4.43 -0.37 5.49
CA TYR A 50 3.54 -0.90 4.46
C TYR A 50 2.35 -1.66 5.07
N LEU A 51 2.58 -2.55 6.05
CA LEU A 51 1.49 -3.29 6.71
C LEU A 51 0.51 -2.37 7.45
N ARG A 52 1.02 -1.35 8.16
CA ARG A 52 0.19 -0.35 8.85
C ARG A 52 -0.66 0.44 7.85
N LEU A 53 -0.06 0.90 6.76
CA LEU A 53 -0.77 1.63 5.71
C LEU A 53 -1.80 0.74 5.00
N LEU A 54 -1.45 -0.51 4.70
CA LEU A 54 -2.39 -1.46 4.11
C LEU A 54 -3.64 -1.61 4.97
N ALA A 55 -3.49 -1.81 6.28
CA ALA A 55 -4.63 -1.88 7.21
C ALA A 55 -5.46 -0.58 7.20
N GLU A 56 -4.80 0.57 7.36
CA GLU A 56 -5.45 1.90 7.35
C GLU A 56 -6.29 2.10 6.08
N PHE A 57 -5.74 1.79 4.91
CA PHE A 57 -6.43 2.02 3.64
C PHE A 57 -7.50 0.98 3.32
N MET A 58 -7.37 -0.25 3.81
CA MET A 58 -8.45 -1.24 3.74
C MET A 58 -9.67 -0.78 4.56
N GLU A 59 -9.46 -0.23 5.75
CA GLU A 59 -10.53 0.37 6.55
C GLU A 59 -11.17 1.58 5.83
N ARG A 60 -10.36 2.50 5.32
CA ARG A 60 -10.84 3.68 4.57
C ARG A 60 -11.59 3.34 3.29
N ALA A 61 -11.28 2.21 2.66
CA ALA A 61 -11.96 1.73 1.46
C ALA A 61 -13.31 1.09 1.78
N ALA A 62 -13.49 0.54 2.99
CA ALA A 62 -14.74 -0.05 3.46
C ALA A 62 -15.71 0.98 4.07
N GLN A 63 -15.23 2.19 4.37
CA GLN A 63 -16.09 3.29 4.82
C GLN A 63 -17.04 3.75 3.70
N PRO A 64 -18.30 4.08 4.04
CA PRO A 64 -19.31 4.55 3.09
C PRO A 64 -18.96 5.89 2.43
#